data_AF-A0A3D5MVI3-F1
#
_entry.id   AF-A0A3D5MVI3-F1
#
_cell.length_a   1.000
_cell.length_b   1.000
_cell.length_c   1.000
_cell.angle_alpha   90.00
_cell.angle_beta   90.00
_cell.angle_gamma   90.00
#
_symmetry.space_group_name_H-M   'P 1'
#
loop_
_entity.id
_entity.type
_entity.pdbx_description
1 polymer ?
#
loop_
_entity_poly.entity_id
_entity_poly.type
_entity_poly.pdbx_seq_one_letter_code
_entity_poly.pdbx_strand_id
1 'polypeptide(L)'
;MNNKRENQINRRLNNKNNKTIKSKYDRTVDCKYSGRSYYDISHDVTIVGLLSAFNIASRMFLQFAPNIKPVTTVIIVTAMVMGFRYSLYINVVTVLVSGILLGFGTFIPFQILAWAIIGGLAGLFHKNRLYKKIPMGFMALLCAIGGFVFGFFVSLDKFFIAGPYGFYVYYLNGLPFDGLHAAGNFFFYLVCAPILIRILENELKRQDENKLNCT
;
A
#
# COMPACT_ATOMS: atom_id res chain seq x y z
N MET A 1 -38.15 1.66 48.36
CA MET A 1 -36.99 2.13 47.57
C MET A 1 -36.83 1.43 46.20
N ASN A 2 -37.44 0.27 45.93
CA ASN A 2 -37.30 -0.46 44.65
C ASN A 2 -37.88 0.26 43.43
N ASN A 3 -39.06 0.88 43.56
CA ASN A 3 -39.79 1.44 42.42
C ASN A 3 -39.06 2.62 41.73
N LYS A 4 -38.24 3.40 42.46
CA LYS A 4 -37.42 4.47 41.88
C LYS A 4 -36.21 3.94 41.09
N ARG A 5 -35.60 2.82 41.53
CA ARG A 5 -34.45 2.21 40.84
C ARG A 5 -34.88 1.51 39.54
N GLU A 6 -35.98 0.78 39.56
CA GLU A 6 -36.54 0.13 38.36
C GLU A 6 -36.89 1.14 37.27
N ASN A 7 -37.54 2.25 37.65
CA ASN A 7 -37.85 3.34 36.73
C ASN A 7 -36.60 4.00 36.12
N GLN A 8 -35.50 4.12 36.89
CA GLN A 8 -34.24 4.64 36.35
C GLN A 8 -33.57 3.65 35.39
N ILE A 9 -33.63 2.35 35.66
CA ILE A 9 -33.07 1.30 34.80
C ILE A 9 -33.83 1.25 33.47
N ASN A 10 -35.16 1.25 33.51
CA ASN A 10 -36.00 1.23 32.31
C ASN A 10 -35.77 2.45 31.41
N ARG A 11 -35.59 3.64 32.00
CA ARG A 11 -35.22 4.85 31.25
C ARG A 11 -33.86 4.74 30.58
N ARG A 12 -32.86 4.18 31.26
CA ARG A 12 -31.52 3.97 30.68
C ARG A 12 -31.54 2.97 29.53
N LEU A 13 -32.29 1.88 29.67
CA LEU A 13 -32.47 0.87 28.63
C LEU A 13 -33.17 1.45 27.39
N ASN A 14 -34.28 2.18 27.57
CA ASN A 14 -34.96 2.85 26.45
C ASN A 14 -34.07 3.87 25.74
N ASN A 15 -33.30 4.66 26.49
CA ASN A 15 -32.43 5.66 25.90
C ASN A 15 -31.25 5.01 25.14
N LYS A 16 -30.73 3.87 25.64
CA LYS A 16 -29.70 3.08 24.95
C LYS A 16 -30.26 2.41 23.69
N ASN A 17 -31.46 1.87 23.75
CA ASN A 17 -32.14 1.28 22.59
C ASN A 17 -32.42 2.34 21.51
N ASN A 18 -32.98 3.50 21.89
CA ASN A 18 -33.26 4.59 20.95
C ASN A 18 -31.99 5.14 20.27
N LYS A 19 -30.88 5.26 21.01
CA LYS A 19 -29.58 5.64 20.42
C LYS A 19 -29.08 4.58 19.43
N THR A 20 -29.21 3.30 19.77
CA THR A 20 -28.81 2.19 18.89
C THR A 20 -29.66 2.17 17.62
N ILE A 21 -30.98 2.36 17.75
CA ILE A 21 -31.93 2.41 16.63
C ILE A 21 -31.65 3.61 15.73
N LYS A 22 -31.46 4.82 16.30
CA LYS A 22 -31.14 6.02 15.52
C LYS A 22 -29.79 5.89 14.80
N SER A 23 -28.76 5.38 15.47
CA SER A 23 -27.45 5.11 14.84
C SER A 23 -27.52 4.06 13.72
N LYS A 24 -28.43 3.09 13.82
CA LYS A 24 -28.66 2.10 12.77
C LYS A 24 -29.44 2.71 11.61
N TYR A 25 -30.46 3.52 11.91
CA TYR A 25 -31.27 4.24 10.91
C TYR A 25 -30.42 5.23 10.10
N ASP A 26 -29.67 6.13 10.75
CA ASP A 26 -28.81 7.11 10.07
C ASP A 26 -27.79 6.42 9.14
N ARG A 27 -27.20 5.28 9.56
CA ARG A 27 -26.33 4.46 8.71
C ARG A 27 -27.03 3.84 7.50
N THR A 28 -28.26 3.35 7.68
CA THR A 28 -29.03 2.78 6.56
C THR A 28 -29.50 3.85 5.57
N VAL A 29 -29.79 5.07 6.06
CA VAL A 29 -30.17 6.22 5.22
C VAL A 29 -28.94 6.69 4.44
N ASP A 30 -27.77 6.80 5.06
CA ASP A 30 -26.52 7.10 4.37
C ASP A 30 -26.21 6.06 3.28
N CYS A 31 -26.30 4.75 3.55
CA CYS A 31 -26.15 3.71 2.50
C CYS A 31 -27.16 3.81 1.35
N LYS A 32 -28.36 4.33 1.62
CA LYS A 32 -29.46 4.41 0.64
C LYS A 32 -29.34 5.65 -0.26
N TYR A 33 -28.75 6.73 0.24
CA TYR A 33 -28.55 7.99 -0.51
C TYR A 33 -27.10 8.15 -1.04
N SER A 34 -26.11 7.58 -0.37
CA SER A 34 -24.75 7.40 -0.91
C SER A 34 -24.76 6.18 -1.81
N GLY A 35 -24.74 6.38 -3.12
CA GLY A 35 -24.56 5.28 -4.07
C GLY A 35 -23.32 4.47 -3.68
N ARG A 36 -23.50 3.19 -3.33
CA ARG A 36 -22.48 2.22 -2.88
C ARG A 36 -21.14 2.33 -3.63
N SER A 37 -21.22 2.58 -4.94
CA SER A 37 -20.07 2.79 -5.83
C SER A 37 -19.21 4.00 -5.43
N TYR A 38 -19.82 5.11 -5.00
CA TYR A 38 -19.13 6.36 -4.67
C TYR A 38 -18.28 6.27 -3.39
N TYR A 39 -18.75 5.53 -2.37
CA TYR A 39 -18.01 5.31 -1.13
C TYR A 39 -16.77 4.44 -1.38
N ASP A 40 -16.93 3.34 -2.12
CA ASP A 40 -15.83 2.44 -2.49
C ASP A 40 -14.76 3.20 -3.28
N ILE A 41 -15.16 4.00 -4.29
CA ILE A 41 -14.22 4.82 -5.07
C ILE A 41 -13.50 5.86 -4.19
N SER A 42 -14.23 6.55 -3.31
CA SER A 42 -13.63 7.58 -2.44
C SER A 42 -12.59 6.99 -1.50
N HIS A 43 -12.86 5.81 -0.94
CA HIS A 43 -11.93 5.11 -0.07
C HIS A 43 -10.70 4.59 -0.81
N ASP A 44 -10.89 3.99 -1.99
CA ASP A 44 -9.80 3.51 -2.84
C ASP A 44 -8.83 4.63 -3.20
N VAL A 45 -9.36 5.78 -3.65
CA VAL A 45 -8.56 6.96 -3.98
C VAL A 45 -7.84 7.50 -2.74
N THR A 46 -8.47 7.45 -1.56
CA THR A 46 -7.85 7.88 -0.30
C THR A 46 -6.66 7.01 0.08
N ILE A 47 -6.78 5.68 0.00
CA ILE A 47 -5.66 4.76 0.30
C ILE A 47 -4.54 4.95 -0.71
N VAL A 48 -4.87 5.01 -2.00
CA VAL A 48 -3.87 5.22 -3.06
C VAL A 48 -3.14 6.55 -2.84
N GLY A 49 -3.88 7.62 -2.53
CA GLY A 49 -3.32 8.94 -2.25
C GLY A 49 -2.39 8.94 -1.03
N LEU A 50 -2.84 8.35 0.08
CA LEU A 50 -2.07 8.33 1.34
C LEU A 50 -0.77 7.53 1.21
N LEU A 51 -0.84 6.32 0.64
CA LEU A 51 0.36 5.48 0.45
C LEU A 51 1.31 6.05 -0.60
N SER A 52 0.79 6.67 -1.65
CA SER A 52 1.63 7.37 -2.64
C SER A 52 2.31 8.59 -2.00
N ALA A 53 1.60 9.38 -1.20
CA ALA A 53 2.17 10.52 -0.48
C ALA A 53 3.28 10.06 0.47
N PHE A 54 3.07 8.98 1.21
CA PHE A 54 4.12 8.38 2.05
C PHE A 54 5.35 7.98 1.23
N ASN A 55 5.16 7.31 0.09
CA ASN A 55 6.26 6.94 -0.79
C ASN A 55 7.00 8.17 -1.32
N ILE A 56 6.30 9.19 -1.80
CA ILE A 56 6.90 10.44 -2.31
C ILE A 56 7.68 11.14 -1.19
N ALA A 57 7.08 11.29 -0.01
CA ALA A 57 7.73 11.89 1.15
C ALA A 57 8.99 11.11 1.55
N SER A 58 8.95 9.78 1.55
CA SER A 58 10.12 8.94 1.83
C SER A 58 11.24 9.14 0.79
N ARG A 59 10.88 9.29 -0.50
CA ARG A 59 11.84 9.53 -1.58
C ARG A 59 12.53 10.89 -1.44
N MET A 60 11.81 11.90 -0.97
CA MET A 60 12.34 13.24 -0.70
C MET A 60 13.19 13.26 0.57
N PHE A 61 12.70 12.68 1.65
CA PHE A 61 13.41 12.66 2.93
C PHE A 61 14.73 11.89 2.84
N LEU A 62 14.74 10.74 2.14
CA LEU A 62 15.91 9.87 2.02
C LEU A 62 16.83 10.24 0.85
N GLN A 63 16.75 11.47 0.30
CA GLN A 63 17.66 11.90 -0.77
C GLN A 63 19.13 11.88 -0.36
N PHE A 64 19.44 12.06 0.92
CA PHE A 64 20.81 11.97 1.46
C PHE A 64 21.35 10.53 1.42
N ALA A 65 20.48 9.51 1.38
CA ALA A 65 20.86 8.11 1.41
C ALA A 65 20.82 7.52 -0.01
N PRO A 66 21.94 6.99 -0.53
CA PRO A 66 21.99 6.45 -1.88
C PRO A 66 21.07 5.24 -2.03
N ASN A 67 20.00 5.40 -2.80
CA ASN A 67 19.03 4.37 -3.18
C ASN A 67 18.32 3.63 -2.02
N ILE A 68 18.35 4.13 -0.79
CA ILE A 68 17.64 3.54 0.35
C ILE A 68 16.26 4.18 0.45
N LYS A 69 15.20 3.48 0.02
CA LYS A 69 13.83 4.02 -0.04
C LYS A 69 12.80 2.92 0.24
N PRO A 70 11.80 3.11 1.11
CA PRO A 70 10.81 2.08 1.48
C PRO A 70 9.74 1.84 0.41
N VAL A 71 9.85 2.43 -0.79
CA VAL A 71 8.79 2.40 -1.81
C VAL A 71 8.48 0.97 -2.25
N THR A 72 9.51 0.16 -2.51
CA THR A 72 9.35 -1.24 -2.92
C THR A 72 8.65 -2.05 -1.82
N THR A 73 9.00 -1.82 -0.55
CA THR A 73 8.34 -2.43 0.60
C THR A 73 6.84 -2.11 0.64
N VAL A 74 6.46 -0.83 0.48
CA VAL A 74 5.06 -0.41 0.50
C VAL A 74 4.28 -1.03 -0.65
N ILE A 75 4.87 -1.10 -1.85
CA ILE A 75 4.26 -1.72 -3.03
C ILE A 75 4.03 -3.22 -2.80
N ILE A 76 5.03 -3.94 -2.28
CA ILE A 76 4.92 -5.37 -1.98
C ILE A 76 3.84 -5.63 -0.92
N VAL A 77 3.85 -4.89 0.20
CA VAL A 77 2.86 -5.07 1.27
C VAL A 77 1.45 -4.78 0.75
N THR A 78 1.28 -3.70 0.00
CA THR A 78 -0.03 -3.36 -0.56
C THR A 78 -0.51 -4.40 -1.56
N ALA A 79 0.38 -4.90 -2.42
CA ALA A 79 0.05 -5.96 -3.37
C ALA A 79 -0.40 -7.24 -2.68
N MET A 80 0.25 -7.63 -1.58
CA MET A 80 -0.11 -8.82 -0.81
C MET A 80 -1.44 -8.66 -0.07
N VAL A 81 -1.72 -7.48 0.50
CA VAL A 81 -2.90 -7.27 1.34
C VAL A 81 -4.13 -6.93 0.52
N MET A 82 -4.02 -5.96 -0.39
CA MET A 82 -5.13 -5.41 -1.18
C MET A 82 -5.16 -5.91 -2.64
N GLY A 83 -4.10 -6.56 -3.10
CA GLY A 83 -3.99 -7.09 -4.46
C GLY A 83 -3.23 -6.17 -5.42
N PHE A 84 -2.91 -6.73 -6.59
CA PHE A 84 -2.05 -6.09 -7.58
C PHE A 84 -2.55 -4.72 -8.06
N ARG A 85 -3.87 -4.57 -8.26
CA ARG A 85 -4.47 -3.34 -8.81
C ARG A 85 -4.14 -2.10 -7.96
N TYR A 86 -4.30 -2.20 -6.64
CA TYR A 86 -3.96 -1.10 -5.73
C TYR A 86 -2.47 -0.76 -5.76
N SER A 87 -1.61 -1.78 -5.76
CA SER A 87 -0.16 -1.56 -5.84
C SER A 87 0.25 -0.87 -7.15
N LEU A 88 -0.42 -1.17 -8.25
CA LEU A 88 -0.18 -0.55 -9.55
C LEU A 88 -0.58 0.92 -9.55
N TYR A 89 -1.74 1.27 -9.00
CA TYR A 89 -2.17 2.66 -8.89
C TYR A 89 -1.20 3.48 -8.02
N ILE A 90 -0.81 2.95 -6.87
CA ILE A 90 0.16 3.60 -5.97
C ILE A 90 1.50 3.80 -6.67
N ASN A 91 1.99 2.78 -7.38
CA ASN A 91 3.22 2.84 -8.15
C ASN A 91 3.19 3.99 -9.17
N VAL A 92 2.16 4.01 -10.04
CA VAL A 92 2.04 5.03 -11.10
C VAL A 92 1.99 6.44 -10.50
N VAL A 93 1.15 6.67 -9.49
CA VAL A 93 1.05 7.99 -8.83
C VAL A 93 2.38 8.38 -8.17
N THR A 94 3.01 7.45 -7.45
CA THR A 94 4.30 7.68 -6.78
C THR A 94 5.38 8.09 -7.79
N VAL A 95 5.53 7.35 -8.89
CA VAL A 95 6.58 7.62 -9.88
C VAL A 95 6.33 8.96 -10.57
N LEU A 96 5.12 9.21 -11.05
CA LEU A 96 4.82 10.42 -11.82
C LEU A 96 4.98 11.67 -10.96
N VAL A 97 4.39 11.69 -9.77
CA VAL A 97 4.44 12.87 -8.90
C VAL A 97 5.86 13.08 -8.36
N SER A 98 6.53 12.03 -7.90
CA SER A 98 7.93 12.19 -7.45
C SER A 98 8.88 12.53 -8.61
N GLY A 99 8.58 12.11 -9.84
CA GLY A 99 9.32 12.49 -11.03
C GLY A 99 9.20 13.98 -11.34
N ILE A 100 8.01 14.56 -11.19
CA ILE A 100 7.83 16.02 -11.34
C ILE A 100 8.66 16.78 -10.30
N LEU A 101 8.74 16.28 -9.07
CA LEU A 101 9.43 16.95 -7.96
C LEU A 101 10.96 16.75 -7.95
N LEU A 102 11.43 15.55 -8.31
CA LEU A 102 12.83 15.14 -8.19
C LEU A 102 13.59 15.14 -9.52
N GLY A 103 12.89 15.39 -10.63
CA GLY A 103 13.44 15.35 -11.98
C GLY A 103 12.82 14.24 -12.83
N PHE A 104 12.33 14.64 -14.01
CA PHE A 104 11.74 13.73 -14.98
C PHE A 104 12.83 13.18 -15.89
N GLY A 105 12.79 11.89 -16.22
CA GLY A 105 13.83 11.25 -17.02
C GLY A 105 13.38 9.98 -17.72
N THR A 106 14.25 9.47 -18.59
CA THR A 106 14.02 8.26 -19.40
C THR A 106 13.79 7.01 -18.56
N PHE A 107 14.22 7.01 -17.29
CA PHE A 107 14.04 5.93 -16.33
C PHE A 107 12.61 5.80 -15.79
N ILE A 108 11.74 6.82 -15.92
CA ILE A 108 10.36 6.82 -15.42
C ILE A 108 9.54 5.59 -15.88
N PRO A 109 9.42 5.29 -17.19
CA PRO A 109 8.66 4.13 -17.65
C PRO A 109 9.22 2.81 -17.10
N PHE A 110 10.54 2.72 -16.96
CA PHE A 110 11.20 1.54 -16.41
C PHE A 110 10.99 1.39 -14.90
N GLN A 111 10.86 2.50 -14.15
CA GLN A 111 10.46 2.45 -12.74
C GLN A 111 9.04 1.94 -12.56
N ILE A 112 8.10 2.43 -13.38
CA ILE A 112 6.71 1.94 -13.37
C ILE A 112 6.69 0.45 -13.71
N LEU A 113 7.40 0.03 -14.76
CA LEU A 113 7.50 -1.37 -15.17
C LEU A 113 8.10 -2.26 -14.08
N ALA A 114 9.23 -1.85 -13.50
CA ALA A 114 9.92 -2.58 -12.44
C ALA A 114 8.99 -2.86 -11.26
N TRP A 115 8.35 -1.81 -10.74
CA TRP A 115 7.45 -1.93 -9.61
C TRP A 115 6.12 -2.60 -9.96
N ALA A 116 5.66 -2.54 -11.21
CA ALA A 116 4.52 -3.33 -11.67
C ALA A 116 4.85 -4.83 -11.67
N ILE A 117 6.04 -5.23 -12.10
CA ILE A 117 6.48 -6.64 -12.06
C ILE A 117 6.61 -7.10 -10.60
N ILE A 118 7.28 -6.32 -9.76
CA ILE A 118 7.45 -6.64 -8.33
C ILE A 118 6.09 -6.73 -7.62
N GLY A 119 5.20 -5.78 -7.85
CA GLY A 119 3.84 -5.78 -7.32
C GLY A 119 3.01 -6.95 -7.85
N GLY A 120 3.17 -7.33 -9.11
CA GLY A 120 2.50 -8.49 -9.71
C GLY A 120 2.94 -9.80 -9.05
N LEU A 121 4.25 -9.99 -8.87
CA LEU A 121 4.81 -11.14 -8.16
C LEU A 121 4.35 -11.18 -6.70
N ALA A 122 4.38 -10.05 -6.00
CA ALA A 122 3.88 -9.95 -4.63
C ALA A 122 2.36 -10.22 -4.54
N GLY A 123 1.60 -9.79 -5.56
CA GLY A 123 0.17 -10.02 -5.68
C GLY A 123 -0.20 -11.50 -5.81
N LEU A 124 0.71 -12.38 -6.23
CA LEU A 124 0.45 -13.83 -6.22
C LEU A 124 0.22 -14.34 -4.79
N PHE A 125 0.88 -13.74 -3.79
CA PHE A 125 0.71 -14.09 -2.38
C PHE A 125 -0.57 -13.53 -1.76
N HIS A 126 -1.26 -12.62 -2.45
CA HIS A 126 -2.57 -12.13 -2.03
C HIS A 126 -3.63 -13.22 -2.08
N LYS A 127 -3.59 -14.07 -3.13
CA LYS A 127 -4.52 -15.17 -3.30
C LYS A 127 -4.42 -16.12 -2.10
N ASN A 128 -5.58 -16.45 -1.52
CA ASN A 128 -5.69 -17.28 -0.31
C ASN A 128 -4.97 -16.74 0.94
N ARG A 129 -4.60 -15.44 0.94
CA ARG A 129 -3.86 -14.78 2.04
C ARG A 129 -2.59 -15.54 2.44
N LEU A 130 -1.85 -16.05 1.45
CA LEU A 130 -0.66 -16.86 1.66
C LEU A 130 0.43 -16.11 2.45
N TYR A 131 0.48 -14.78 2.31
CA TYR A 131 1.39 -13.92 3.07
C TYR A 131 1.28 -14.09 4.61
N LYS A 132 0.15 -14.56 5.15
CA LYS A 132 -0.01 -14.83 6.59
C LYS A 132 0.69 -16.10 7.06
N LYS A 133 0.95 -17.03 6.15
CA LYS A 133 1.56 -18.34 6.45
C LYS A 133 3.07 -18.33 6.28
N ILE A 134 3.59 -17.34 5.55
CA ILE A 134 5.00 -17.24 5.21
C ILE A 134 5.73 -16.50 6.33
N PRO A 135 6.90 -16.99 6.79
CA PRO A 135 7.65 -16.31 7.82
C PRO A 135 8.12 -14.94 7.34
N MET A 136 8.06 -13.97 8.25
CA MET A 136 8.36 -12.57 7.97
C MET A 136 9.78 -12.36 7.40
N GLY A 137 10.77 -13.12 7.89
CA GLY A 137 12.14 -13.06 7.37
C GLY A 137 12.26 -13.51 5.91
N PHE A 138 11.47 -14.49 5.49
CA PHE A 138 11.45 -14.93 4.09
C PHE A 138 10.84 -13.86 3.18
N MET A 139 9.76 -13.21 3.62
CA MET A 139 9.20 -12.08 2.88
C MET A 139 10.14 -10.88 2.83
N ALA A 140 10.88 -10.61 3.91
CA ALA A 140 11.90 -9.57 3.91
C ALA A 140 13.00 -9.87 2.87
N LEU A 141 13.41 -11.14 2.75
CA LEU A 141 14.37 -11.57 1.72
C LEU A 141 13.82 -11.39 0.31
N LEU A 142 12.55 -11.77 0.06
CA LEU A 142 11.89 -11.50 -1.22
C LEU A 142 11.82 -10.00 -1.52
N CYS A 143 11.57 -9.17 -0.51
CA CYS A 143 11.60 -7.71 -0.63
C CYS A 143 13.00 -7.20 -1.01
N ALA A 144 14.06 -7.81 -0.45
CA ALA A 144 15.45 -7.50 -0.79
C ALA A 144 15.76 -7.86 -2.25
N ILE A 145 15.34 -9.05 -2.70
CA ILE A 145 15.46 -9.48 -4.11
C ILE A 145 14.72 -8.51 -5.03
N GLY A 146 13.54 -8.03 -4.62
CA GLY A 146 12.81 -6.98 -5.33
C GLY A 146 13.63 -5.70 -5.55
N GLY A 147 14.59 -5.40 -4.67
CA GLY A 147 15.52 -4.29 -4.84
C GLY A 147 16.46 -4.47 -6.04
N PHE A 148 17.02 -5.67 -6.22
CA PHE A 148 17.85 -6.00 -7.38
C PHE A 148 17.04 -6.06 -8.69
N VAL A 149 15.83 -6.64 -8.63
CA VAL A 149 14.91 -6.66 -9.76
C VAL A 149 14.62 -5.23 -10.21
N PHE A 150 14.37 -4.32 -9.27
CA PHE A 150 14.17 -2.91 -9.57
C PHE A 150 15.39 -2.30 -10.28
N GLY A 151 16.58 -2.49 -9.72
CA GLY A 151 17.83 -1.99 -10.30
C GLY A 151 18.07 -2.45 -11.74
N PHE A 152 17.84 -3.73 -12.00
CA PHE A 152 17.95 -4.31 -13.34
C PHE A 152 17.00 -3.64 -14.34
N PHE A 153 15.70 -3.58 -14.02
CA PHE A 153 14.70 -3.02 -14.93
C PHE A 153 14.92 -1.52 -15.16
N VAL A 154 15.26 -0.76 -14.12
CA VAL A 154 15.55 0.67 -14.25
C VAL A 154 16.79 0.90 -15.13
N SER A 155 17.81 0.05 -14.99
CA SER A 155 19.04 0.14 -15.79
C SER A 155 18.81 -0.14 -17.28
N LEU A 156 17.73 -0.84 -17.66
CA LEU A 156 17.39 -1.08 -19.07
C LEU A 156 17.17 0.23 -19.84
N ASP A 157 16.88 1.34 -19.19
CA ASP A 157 16.80 2.64 -19.86
C ASP A 157 18.12 2.97 -20.60
N LYS A 158 19.26 2.61 -20.02
CA LYS A 158 20.59 2.78 -20.64
C LYS A 158 20.83 1.85 -21.82
N PHE A 159 20.16 0.71 -21.88
CA PHE A 159 20.23 -0.17 -23.04
C PHE A 159 19.68 0.54 -24.29
N PHE A 160 18.55 1.25 -24.15
CA PHE A 160 17.92 1.95 -25.26
C PHE A 160 18.63 3.25 -25.64
N ILE A 161 19.36 3.87 -24.71
CA ILE A 161 20.03 5.17 -24.93
C ILE A 161 21.48 4.99 -25.38
N ALA A 162 22.22 4.10 -24.72
CA ALA A 162 23.67 3.93 -24.88
C ALA A 162 24.06 2.57 -25.47
N GLY A 163 23.08 1.74 -25.84
CA GLY A 163 23.29 0.40 -26.39
C GLY A 163 23.71 -0.65 -25.36
N PRO A 164 23.95 -1.90 -25.80
CA PRO A 164 24.25 -3.03 -24.91
C PRO A 164 25.49 -2.81 -24.04
N TYR A 165 26.55 -2.21 -24.58
CA TYR A 165 27.77 -1.93 -23.83
C TYR A 165 27.54 -0.88 -22.73
N GLY A 166 26.84 0.21 -23.06
CA GLY A 166 26.50 1.25 -22.08
C GLY A 166 25.61 0.73 -20.95
N PHE A 167 24.64 -0.14 -21.27
CA PHE A 167 23.86 -0.86 -20.27
C PHE A 167 24.73 -1.69 -19.34
N TYR A 168 25.61 -2.52 -19.89
CA TYR A 168 26.43 -3.44 -19.09
C TYR A 168 27.33 -2.68 -18.10
N VAL A 169 28.02 -1.63 -18.57
CA VAL A 169 28.87 -0.79 -17.74
C VAL A 169 28.05 -0.08 -16.65
N TYR A 170 26.89 0.49 -17.02
CA TYR A 170 26.03 1.17 -16.05
C TYR A 170 25.49 0.21 -14.99
N TYR A 171 24.97 -0.94 -15.41
CA TYR A 171 24.39 -1.94 -14.52
C TYR A 171 25.40 -2.49 -13.52
N LEU A 172 26.60 -2.87 -13.98
CA LEU A 172 27.65 -3.36 -13.08
C LEU A 172 28.09 -2.32 -12.05
N ASN A 173 28.24 -1.05 -12.47
CA ASN A 173 28.57 0.04 -11.54
C ASN A 173 27.38 0.41 -10.63
N GLY A 174 26.15 0.06 -11.02
CA GLY A 174 24.93 0.25 -10.25
C GLY A 174 24.73 -0.78 -9.13
N LEU A 175 25.35 -1.96 -9.22
CA LEU A 175 25.15 -3.06 -8.27
C LEU A 175 25.34 -2.71 -6.79
N PRO A 176 26.32 -1.88 -6.38
CA PRO A 176 26.43 -1.44 -4.99
C PRO A 176 25.20 -0.66 -4.51
N PHE A 177 24.64 0.19 -5.38
CA PHE A 177 23.43 0.96 -5.10
C PHE A 177 22.18 0.07 -5.06
N ASP A 178 22.13 -0.97 -5.89
CA ASP A 178 21.08 -1.97 -5.84
C ASP A 178 21.18 -2.82 -4.58
N GLY A 179 22.40 -3.11 -4.11
CA GLY A 179 22.66 -3.74 -2.82
C GLY A 179 22.17 -2.90 -1.64
N LEU A 180 22.41 -1.59 -1.66
CA LEU A 180 21.85 -0.67 -0.66
C LEU A 180 20.32 -0.61 -0.72
N HIS A 181 19.75 -0.63 -1.92
CA HIS A 181 18.30 -0.67 -2.10
C HIS A 181 17.71 -1.98 -1.55
N ALA A 182 18.34 -3.11 -1.83
CA ALA A 182 17.95 -4.43 -1.33
C ALA A 182 18.04 -4.50 0.21
N ALA A 183 19.13 -4.02 0.80
CA ALA A 183 19.30 -3.96 2.25
C ALA A 183 18.25 -3.04 2.89
N GLY A 184 18.04 -1.84 2.33
CA GLY A 184 17.00 -0.92 2.78
C GLY A 184 15.62 -1.57 2.77
N ASN A 185 15.25 -2.20 1.66
CA ASN A 185 13.97 -2.90 1.52
C ASN A 185 13.81 -4.06 2.52
N PHE A 186 14.88 -4.80 2.82
CA PHE A 186 14.88 -5.83 3.86
C PHE A 186 14.52 -5.25 5.23
N PHE A 187 15.22 -4.20 5.66
CA PHE A 187 14.99 -3.57 6.96
C PHE A 187 13.63 -2.86 7.03
N PHE A 188 13.27 -2.10 5.99
CA PHE A 188 11.97 -1.44 5.93
C PHE A 188 10.83 -2.44 5.93
N TYR A 189 10.99 -3.60 5.29
CA TYR A 189 9.98 -4.65 5.38
C TYR A 189 9.79 -5.12 6.82
N LEU A 190 10.88 -5.37 7.56
CA LEU A 190 10.78 -5.82 8.94
C LEU A 190 10.08 -4.80 9.87
N VAL A 191 10.26 -3.50 9.62
CA VAL A 191 9.65 -2.45 10.43
C VAL A 191 8.24 -2.11 9.96
N CYS A 192 8.05 -1.88 8.67
CA CYS A 192 6.82 -1.34 8.10
C CYS A 192 5.75 -2.42 7.87
N ALA A 193 6.11 -3.65 7.51
CA ALA A 193 5.13 -4.70 7.20
C ALA A 193 4.12 -4.96 8.32
N PRO A 194 4.50 -5.16 9.61
CA PRO A 194 3.52 -5.46 10.65
C PRO A 194 2.52 -4.31 10.88
N ILE A 195 2.98 -3.07 10.70
CA ILE A 195 2.16 -1.87 10.86
C ILE A 195 1.20 -1.73 9.67
N LEU A 196 1.73 -1.75 8.44
CA LEU A 196 0.94 -1.56 7.23
C LEU A 196 -0.06 -2.71 7.04
N ILE A 197 0.34 -3.96 7.24
CA ILE A 197 -0.58 -5.11 7.10
C ILE A 197 -1.77 -4.94 8.04
N ARG A 198 -1.54 -4.56 9.30
CA ARG A 198 -2.61 -4.35 10.28
C ARG A 198 -3.56 -3.23 9.87
N ILE A 199 -3.02 -2.09 9.40
CA ILE A 199 -3.82 -0.95 8.96
C ILE A 199 -4.66 -1.34 7.74
N LEU A 200 -4.03 -1.90 6.70
CA LEU A 200 -4.70 -2.26 5.46
C LEU A 200 -5.74 -3.37 5.66
N GLU A 201 -5.48 -4.36 6.50
CA GLU A 201 -6.48 -5.39 6.85
C GLU A 201 -7.70 -4.80 7.56
N ASN A 202 -7.50 -3.83 8.45
CA ASN A 202 -8.61 -3.16 9.13
C ASN A 202 -9.43 -2.33 8.14
N GLU A 203 -8.79 -1.65 7.20
CA GLU A 203 -9.48 -0.90 6.16
C GLU A 203 -10.25 -1.83 5.22
N LEU A 204 -9.69 -2.97 4.81
CA LEU A 204 -10.41 -3.98 4.04
C LEU A 204 -11.63 -4.54 4.80
N LYS A 205 -11.49 -4.81 6.11
CA LYS A 205 -12.64 -5.24 6.92
C LYS A 205 -13.73 -4.19 7.02
N ARG A 206 -13.37 -2.91 7.18
CA ARG A 206 -14.33 -1.79 7.19
C ARG A 206 -15.08 -1.70 5.87
N GLN A 207 -14.37 -1.90 4.75
CA GLN A 207 -14.97 -1.98 3.42
C GLN A 207 -15.98 -3.15 3.33
N ASP A 208 -15.60 -4.33 3.79
CA ASP A 208 -16.48 -5.51 3.77
C ASP A 208 -17.71 -5.34 4.69
N GLU A 209 -17.54 -4.77 5.89
CA GLU A 209 -18.63 -4.47 6.83
C GLU A 209 -19.61 -3.42 6.26
N ASN A 210 -19.09 -2.35 5.66
CA ASN A 210 -19.92 -1.34 5.01
C ASN A 210 -20.67 -1.93 3.82
N LYS A 211 -20.03 -2.83 3.05
CA LYS A 211 -20.71 -3.57 2.00
C LYS A 211 -21.87 -4.38 2.58
N LEU A 212 -21.65 -5.21 3.60
CA LEU A 212 -22.70 -6.01 4.22
C LEU A 212 -23.86 -5.16 4.75
N ASN A 213 -23.57 -4.04 5.41
CA ASN A 213 -24.60 -3.15 5.98
C ASN A 213 -25.44 -2.39 4.94
N CYS A 214 -24.95 -2.24 3.70
CA CYS A 214 -25.71 -1.62 2.60
C CYS A 214 -26.46 -2.62 1.69
N THR A 215 -26.48 -3.92 2.02
CA THR A 215 -27.25 -4.97 1.30
C THR A 215 -28.43 -5.43 2.13
#